data_AF-A0A1H8E8G0-F1
#
_entry.id   AF-A0A1H8E8G0-F1
#
_cell.length_a   1.000
_cell.length_b   1.000
_cell.length_c   1.000
_cell.angle_alpha   90.00
_cell.angle_beta   90.00
_cell.angle_gamma   90.00
#
_symmetry.space_group_name_H-M   'P 1'
#
loop_
_entity.id
_entity.type
_entity.pdbx_description
1 polymer ?
#
loop_
_entity_poly.entity_id
_entity_poly.type
_entity_poly.pdbx_seq_one_letter_code
_entity_poly.pdbx_strand_id
1 'polypeptide(L)' 'MGILIAHPENKEKSDALKAFMKALKIQFEEEKSAYDPEFVKKIKRSKEDFEAGRYKAIKTDDLWK' A
#
# COMPACT_ATOMS: atom_id res chain seq x y z
N MET A 1 -25.55 1.97 11.03
CA MET A 1 -24.30 2.78 11.05
C MET A 1 -23.28 2.08 10.17
N GLY A 2 -22.49 2.83 9.42
CA GLY A 2 -21.53 2.30 8.46
C GLY A 2 -20.19 3.04 8.54
N ILE A 3 -19.18 2.50 7.86
CA ILE A 3 -17.84 3.08 7.79
C ILE A 3 -17.83 4.11 6.67
N LEU A 4 -17.31 5.31 6.97
CA LEU A 4 -17.11 6.36 5.97
C LEU A 4 -15.62 6.42 5.62
N ILE A 5 -15.29 6.08 4.38
CA ILE A 5 -13.91 6.11 3.86
C ILE A 5 -13.76 7.37 3.01
N ALA A 6 -12.83 8.24 3.39
CA ALA A 6 -12.53 9.46 2.65
C ALA A 6 -11.19 9.32 1.92
N HIS A 7 -11.17 9.67 0.63
CA HIS A 7 -9.97 9.64 -0.22
C HIS A 7 -9.53 11.09 -0.55
N PRO A 8 -8.84 11.78 0.36
CA PRO A 8 -8.36 13.14 0.09
C PRO A 8 -7.33 13.14 -1.04
N GLU A 9 -7.50 14.08 -1.97
CA GLU A 9 -6.71 14.17 -3.21
C GLU A 9 -5.25 14.62 -2.98
N ASN A 10 -5.00 15.31 -1.86
CA ASN A 10 -3.69 15.81 -1.51
C ASN A 10 -3.47 15.81 0.02
N LYS A 11 -2.21 16.05 0.43
CA LYS A 11 -1.81 16.04 1.84
C LYS A 11 -2.53 17.13 2.65
N GLU A 12 -2.69 18.32 2.09
CA GLU A 12 -3.35 19.45 2.76
C GLU A 12 -4.81 19.16 3.12
N LYS A 13 -5.58 18.54 2.20
CA LYS A 13 -6.97 18.13 2.46
C LYS A 13 -7.05 17.01 3.49
N SER A 14 -6.08 16.10 3.51
CA SER A 14 -5.98 15.05 4.54
C SER A 14 -5.73 15.65 5.93
N ASP A 15 -4.80 16.60 6.04
CA ASP A 15 -4.49 17.27 7.31
C ASP A 15 -5.67 18.11 7.82
N ALA A 16 -6.37 18.82 6.94
CA ALA A 16 -7.60 19.53 7.28
C ALA A 16 -8.68 18.57 7.80
N LEU A 17 -8.93 17.45 7.12
CA LEU A 17 -9.93 16.45 7.53
C LEU A 17 -9.60 15.85 8.90
N LYS A 18 -8.33 15.52 9.15
CA LYS A 18 -7.86 15.05 10.47
C LYS A 18 -8.12 16.06 11.58
N ALA A 19 -7.91 17.36 11.31
CA ALA A 19 -8.17 18.41 12.29
C ALA A 19 -9.67 18.47 12.66
N PHE A 20 -10.55 18.38 11.67
CA PHE A 20 -12.00 18.32 11.92
C PHE A 20 -12.41 17.05 12.67
N MET A 21 -11.90 15.89 12.28
CA MET A 21 -12.19 14.63 12.97
C MET A 21 -11.75 14.66 14.45
N LYS A 22 -10.57 15.22 14.73
CA LYS A 22 -10.09 15.44 16.11
C LYS A 22 -10.98 16.40 16.90
N ALA A 23 -11.37 17.53 16.29
CA ALA A 23 -12.25 18.50 16.94
C ALA A 23 -13.63 17.90 17.30
N LEU A 24 -14.12 17.00 16.46
CA LEU A 24 -15.38 16.27 16.67
C LEU A 24 -15.23 15.01 17.55
N LYS A 25 -14.02 14.72 18.05
CA LYS A 25 -13.70 13.51 18.84
C LYS A 25 -14.06 12.20 18.12
N ILE A 26 -13.97 12.20 16.78
CA ILE A 26 -14.18 11.01 15.95
C ILE A 26 -12.86 10.23 15.90
N GLN A 27 -12.92 8.93 16.20
CA GLN A 27 -11.78 8.05 15.99
C GLN A 27 -11.62 7.74 14.50
N PHE A 28 -10.38 7.79 14.01
CA PHE A 28 -10.04 7.51 12.62
C PHE A 28 -8.76 6.69 12.55
N GLU A 29 -8.64 5.89 11.50
CA GLU A 29 -7.47 5.09 11.19
C GLU A 29 -6.79 5.66 9.93
N GLU A 30 -5.47 5.63 9.91
CA GLU A 30 -4.67 6.03 8.75
C GLU A 30 -3.89 4.83 8.23
N GLU A 31 -4.33 4.27 7.11
CA GLU A 31 -3.50 3.32 6.36
C GLU A 31 -2.41 4.11 5.61
N LYS A 32 -1.19 4.07 6.15
CA LYS A 32 -0.02 4.74 5.57
C LYS A 32 0.48 4.09 4.27
N SER A 33 0.03 2.88 3.96
CA SER A 33 0.37 2.16 2.74
C SER A 33 -0.72 1.15 2.46
N ALA A 34 -1.24 1.14 1.23
CA ALA A 34 -2.16 0.10 0.76
C ALA A 34 -1.52 -1.31 0.73
N TYR A 35 -0.19 -1.38 0.89
CA TYR A 35 0.56 -2.62 0.87
C TYR A 35 1.36 -2.79 2.16
N ASP A 36 1.39 -4.02 2.64
CA ASP A 36 2.20 -4.44 3.77
C ASP A 36 3.69 -4.09 3.55
N PRO A 37 4.40 -3.54 4.55
CA PRO A 37 5.81 -3.15 4.40
C PRO A 37 6.75 -4.30 4.03
N GLU A 38 6.51 -5.51 4.53
CA GLU A 38 7.31 -6.70 4.17
C GLU A 38 7.04 -7.11 2.72
N PHE A 39 5.80 -6.97 2.24
CA PHE A 39 5.49 -7.13 0.82
C PHE A 39 6.26 -6.12 -0.04
N VAL A 40 6.24 -4.83 0.30
CA VAL A 40 6.99 -3.79 -0.44
C VAL A 40 8.49 -4.09 -0.46
N LYS A 41 9.05 -4.52 0.67
CA LYS A 41 10.46 -4.91 0.79
C LYS A 41 10.80 -6.12 -0.09
N LYS A 42 9.92 -7.13 -0.13
CA LYS A 42 10.08 -8.31 -1.02
C LYS A 42 10.10 -7.90 -2.49
N ILE A 43 9.20 -7.02 -2.92
CA ILE A 43 9.16 -6.53 -4.31
C ILE A 43 10.43 -5.76 -4.68
N LYS A 44 10.92 -4.87 -3.80
CA LYS A 44 12.18 -4.15 -4.00
C LYS A 44 13.36 -5.11 -4.18
N ARG A 45 13.49 -6.09 -3.28
CA ARG A 45 14.51 -7.14 -3.40
C ARG A 45 14.38 -7.93 -4.71
N SER A 46 13.16 -8.28 -5.11
CA SER A 46 12.93 -8.98 -6.38
C SER A 46 13.39 -8.16 -7.59
N LYS A 47 13.28 -6.83 -7.55
CA LYS A 47 13.80 -5.95 -8.59
C LYS A 47 15.33 -5.97 -8.62
N GLU A 48 15.98 -5.88 -7.46
CA GLU A 48 17.44 -5.98 -7.34
C GLU A 48 17.96 -7.35 -7.81
N ASP A 49 17.25 -8.43 -7.47
CA ASP A 49 17.57 -9.79 -7.92
C ASP A 49 17.43 -9.91 -9.44
N PHE A 50 16.42 -9.29 -10.05
CA PHE A 50 16.27 -9.26 -11.51
C PHE A 50 17.41 -8.50 -12.19
N GLU A 51 17.74 -7.29 -11.70
CA GLU A 51 18.84 -6.47 -12.23
C GLU A 51 20.20 -7.17 -12.10
N ALA A 52 20.38 -7.95 -11.04
CA ALA A 52 21.59 -8.74 -10.81
C ALA A 52 21.58 -10.13 -11.48
N GLY A 53 20.55 -10.47 -12.27
CA GLY A 53 20.44 -11.75 -12.96
C GLY A 53 20.11 -12.95 -12.07
N ARG A 54 19.73 -12.73 -10.81
CA ARG A 54 19.33 -13.75 -9.83
C ARG A 54 17.84 -14.09 -9.96
N TYR A 55 17.39 -14.47 -11.15
CA TYR A 55 16.01 -14.86 -11.39
C TYR A 55 15.92 -16.17 -12.18
N LYS A 56 14.76 -16.82 -12.13
CA LYS A 56 14.43 -17.97 -12.96
C LYS A 56 13.22 -17.65 -13.82
N ALA A 57 13.39 -17.67 -15.13
CA ALA A 57 12.28 -17.62 -16.06
C ALA A 57 11.67 -19.02 -16.19
N ILE A 58 10.36 -19.13 -16.04
CA ILE A 58 9.60 -20.36 -16.25
C ILE A 58 8.59 -20.05 -17.35
N LYS A 59 8.48 -20.92 -18.37
CA LYS A 59 7.48 -20.72 -19.42
C LYS A 59 6.11 -21.09 -18.88
N THR A 60 5.07 -20.47 -19.41
CA THR A 60 3.68 -20.73 -18.97
C THR A 60 3.30 -22.21 -19.18
N ASP A 61 3.79 -22.83 -20.24
CA ASP A 61 3.60 -24.26 -20.52
C ASP A 61 4.19 -25.19 -19.44
N ASP A 62 5.20 -24.74 -18.68
CA ASP A 62 5.83 -25.51 -17.59
C ASP A 62 5.07 -25.40 -16.26
N LEU A 63 4.09 -24.49 -16.14
CA LEU A 63 3.36 -24.21 -14.90
C LEU A 63 2.18 -25.17 -14.64
N TRP A 64 1.69 -25.85 -15.68
CA TRP A 64 0.49 -26.69 -15.61
C TRP A 64 0.83 -28.13 -16.02
N LYS A 65 1.26 -28.94 -15.04
CA LYS A 65 1.45 -30.40 -15.18
C LYS A 65 0.50 -31.17 -14.27
#